data_AF-A0ABD3EWU4-F1
#
_entry.id   AF-A0ABD3EWU4-F1
#
_cell.length_a   1.000
_cell.length_b   1.000
_cell.length_c   1.000
_cell.angle_alpha   90.00
_cell.angle_beta   90.00
_cell.angle_gamma   90.00
#
_symmetry.space_group_name_H-M   'P 1'
#
loop_
_entity.id
_entity.type
_entity.pdbx_description
1 polymer ?
#
loop_
_entity_poly.entity_id
_entity_poly.type
_entity_poly.pdbx_seq_one_letter_code
_entity_poly.pdbx_strand_id
1 'polypeptide(L)'
;MEKWWESINALLVESMVTKGQVKRAVDSSQLAFRPRFHSEMKLLRDHQLLTLVFSAGLYDVIHWTLDREAAASDNVHVVSNVMKFDAEEIIEGFCGDIIHPMNKTARVLIDSPFWSHHQRRNVLLLGDSRGDVHMADGLEVEEIICIGFLNVHVEDSLDKYIDLYDVVLTNDASLSPVENRLQQIVKGAKNEGSF
;
A
#
# COMPACT_ATOMS: atom_id res chain seq x y z
N MET A 1 16.50 -9.81 6.48
CA MET A 1 15.71 -9.06 5.47
C MET A 1 16.44 -7.82 5.00
N GLU A 2 17.04 -7.01 5.88
CA GLU A 2 17.84 -5.83 5.49
C GLU A 2 18.89 -6.12 4.42
N LYS A 3 19.81 -7.06 4.67
CA LYS A 3 20.85 -7.45 3.69
C LYS A 3 20.33 -7.80 2.30
N TRP A 4 19.14 -8.42 2.21
CA TRP A 4 18.51 -8.76 0.94
C TRP A 4 18.12 -7.49 0.17
N TRP A 5 17.49 -6.54 0.85
CA TRP A 5 17.11 -5.25 0.28
C TRP A 5 18.32 -4.38 -0.06
N GLU A 6 19.32 -4.31 0.83
CA GLU A 6 20.58 -3.61 0.56
C GLU A 6 21.28 -4.15 -0.69
N SER A 7 21.30 -5.48 -0.83
CA SER A 7 21.94 -6.14 -1.97
C SER A 7 21.18 -5.88 -3.28
N ILE A 8 19.85 -5.94 -3.27
CA ILE A 8 19.04 -5.61 -4.46
C ILE A 8 19.21 -4.14 -4.84
N ASN A 9 19.18 -3.23 -3.85
CA ASN A 9 19.35 -1.81 -4.08
C ASN A 9 20.73 -1.50 -4.67
N ALA A 10 21.79 -2.11 -4.13
CA ALA A 10 23.15 -2.00 -4.66
C ALA A 10 23.23 -2.49 -6.11
N LEU A 11 22.63 -3.65 -6.42
CA LEU A 11 22.62 -4.20 -7.77
C LEU A 11 21.91 -3.27 -8.78
N LEU A 12 20.82 -2.60 -8.39
CA LEU A 12 20.14 -1.63 -9.25
C LEU A 12 21.04 -0.44 -9.58
N VAL A 13 21.81 0.03 -8.61
CA VAL A 13 22.81 1.12 -8.77
C VAL A 13 23.99 0.66 -9.63
N GLU A 14 24.57 -0.50 -9.34
CA GLU A 14 25.66 -1.09 -10.12
C GLU A 14 25.27 -1.34 -11.57
N SER A 15 23.99 -1.64 -11.82
CA SER A 15 23.44 -1.85 -13.17
C SER A 15 23.12 -0.55 -13.92
N MET A 16 23.32 0.63 -13.29
CA MET A 16 23.05 1.95 -13.86
C MET A 16 21.63 2.05 -14.45
N VAL A 17 20.63 1.53 -13.73
CA VAL A 17 19.24 1.54 -14.19
C VAL A 17 18.77 2.99 -14.36
N THR A 18 18.24 3.32 -15.53
CA THR A 18 17.73 4.66 -15.82
C THR A 18 16.24 4.78 -15.51
N LYS A 19 15.80 5.98 -15.15
CA LYS A 19 14.38 6.30 -14.92
C LYS A 19 13.51 5.90 -16.12
N GLY A 20 14.02 6.14 -17.33
CA GLY A 20 13.36 5.74 -18.58
C GLY A 20 13.24 4.22 -18.74
N GLN A 21 14.22 3.43 -18.29
CA GLN A 21 14.11 1.96 -18.29
C GLN A 21 13.04 1.49 -17.32
N VAL A 22 12.96 2.07 -16.12
CA VAL A 22 11.93 1.70 -15.13
C VAL A 22 10.52 2.04 -15.65
N LYS A 23 10.33 3.22 -16.26
CA LYS A 23 9.06 3.57 -16.93
C LYS A 23 8.67 2.58 -18.00
N ARG A 24 9.59 2.25 -18.92
CA ARG A 24 9.33 1.24 -19.96
C ARG A 24 9.03 -0.13 -19.37
N ALA A 25 9.68 -0.51 -18.27
CA ALA A 25 9.38 -1.75 -17.57
C ALA A 25 7.96 -1.75 -17.02
N VAL A 26 7.49 -0.65 -16.43
CA VAL A 26 6.09 -0.50 -16.00
C VAL A 26 5.13 -0.60 -17.19
N ASP A 27 5.36 0.16 -18.26
CA ASP A 27 4.50 0.20 -19.44
C ASP A 27 4.39 -1.16 -20.15
N SER A 28 5.48 -1.93 -20.17
CA SER A 28 5.53 -3.26 -20.81
C SER A 28 5.17 -4.42 -19.87
N SER A 29 4.98 -4.14 -18.58
CA SER A 29 4.68 -5.18 -17.58
C SER A 29 3.26 -5.71 -17.71
N GLN A 30 3.07 -6.96 -17.29
CA GLN A 30 1.76 -7.59 -17.09
C GLN A 30 1.20 -7.33 -15.68
N LEU A 31 1.61 -6.23 -15.03
CA LEU A 31 1.06 -5.85 -13.73
C LEU A 31 -0.44 -5.65 -13.86
N ALA A 32 -1.19 -6.37 -13.04
CA ALA A 32 -2.63 -6.33 -12.98
C ALA A 32 -3.10 -6.08 -11.56
N PHE A 33 -4.15 -5.29 -11.42
CA PHE A 33 -4.83 -5.11 -10.15
C PHE A 33 -5.87 -6.19 -9.90
N ARG A 34 -6.17 -6.42 -8.62
CA ARG A 34 -7.28 -7.29 -8.22
C ARG A 34 -8.60 -6.79 -8.85
N PRO A 35 -9.51 -7.69 -9.24
CA PRO A 35 -10.82 -7.27 -9.72
C PRO A 35 -11.50 -6.33 -8.70
N ARG A 36 -12.21 -5.32 -9.22
CA ARG A 36 -12.84 -4.19 -8.46
C ARG A 36 -11.90 -3.08 -8.00
N PHE A 37 -10.62 -3.12 -8.32
CA PHE A 37 -9.68 -2.04 -7.97
C PHE A 37 -10.15 -0.65 -8.42
N HIS A 38 -10.44 -0.45 -9.72
CA HIS A 38 -10.82 0.89 -10.21
C HIS A 38 -12.14 1.40 -9.59
N SER A 39 -13.10 0.52 -9.32
CA SER A 39 -14.36 0.91 -8.65
C SER A 39 -14.14 1.28 -7.19
N GLU A 40 -13.29 0.54 -6.48
CA GLU A 40 -12.91 0.86 -5.10
C GLU A 40 -12.13 2.19 -5.02
N MET A 41 -11.14 2.40 -5.90
CA MET A 41 -10.39 3.66 -5.96
C MET A 41 -11.30 4.85 -6.28
N LYS A 42 -12.29 4.68 -7.17
CA LYS A 42 -13.30 5.69 -7.44
C LYS A 42 -14.14 5.98 -6.20
N LEU A 43 -14.59 4.96 -5.48
CA LEU A 43 -15.37 5.13 -4.24
C LEU A 43 -14.57 5.90 -3.18
N LEU A 44 -13.30 5.53 -2.96
CA LEU A 44 -12.41 6.22 -2.03
C LEU A 44 -12.25 7.71 -2.41
N ARG A 45 -12.04 7.99 -3.70
CA ARG A 45 -11.90 9.35 -4.24
C ARG A 45 -13.18 10.18 -4.11
N ASP A 46 -14.32 9.64 -4.52
CA ASP A 46 -15.62 10.34 -4.47
C ASP A 46 -15.98 10.77 -3.04
N HIS A 47 -15.53 10.00 -2.05
CA HIS A 47 -15.77 10.26 -0.62
C HIS A 47 -14.58 10.92 0.10
N GLN A 48 -13.50 11.26 -0.63
CA GLN A 48 -12.28 11.86 -0.08
C GLN A 48 -11.73 11.09 1.13
N LEU A 49 -11.79 9.76 1.04
CA LEU A 49 -11.24 8.87 2.05
C LEU A 49 -9.72 8.81 1.89
N LEU A 50 -9.01 9.03 3.00
CA LEU A 50 -7.55 8.97 3.01
C LEU A 50 -7.09 7.54 2.75
N THR A 51 -6.36 7.35 1.66
CA THR A 51 -5.82 6.06 1.25
C THR A 51 -4.30 6.12 1.33
N LEU A 52 -3.72 5.27 2.16
CA LEU A 52 -2.28 5.14 2.30
C LEU A 52 -1.83 3.80 1.71
N VAL A 53 -1.00 3.85 0.68
CA VAL A 53 -0.30 2.68 0.13
C VAL A 53 1.06 2.58 0.78
N PHE A 54 1.20 1.72 1.78
CA PHE A 54 2.46 1.49 2.49
C PHE A 54 3.14 0.20 2.00
N SER A 55 4.18 0.37 1.18
CA SER A 55 4.80 -0.74 0.46
C SER A 55 6.30 -0.84 0.74
N ALA A 56 6.78 -2.06 0.90
CA ALA A 56 8.21 -2.36 0.90
C ALA A 56 8.80 -2.41 -0.52
N GLY A 57 7.98 -2.22 -1.55
CA GLY A 57 8.41 -2.21 -2.95
C GLY A 57 9.14 -0.93 -3.36
N LEU A 58 9.04 -0.61 -4.65
CA LEU A 58 9.67 0.55 -5.27
C LEU A 58 8.60 1.63 -5.51
N TYR A 59 8.76 2.81 -4.91
CA TYR A 59 7.82 3.92 -5.03
C TYR A 59 7.55 4.27 -6.50
N ASP A 60 8.59 4.45 -7.30
CA ASP A 60 8.49 4.90 -8.69
C ASP A 60 7.67 3.95 -9.57
N VAL A 61 7.81 2.64 -9.34
CA VAL A 61 7.02 1.60 -10.00
C VAL A 61 5.55 1.70 -9.60
N ILE A 62 5.27 1.83 -8.30
CA ILE A 62 3.90 1.95 -7.78
C ILE A 62 3.25 3.22 -8.31
N HIS A 63 3.93 4.36 -8.19
CA HIS A 63 3.44 5.66 -8.60
C HIS A 63 3.08 5.67 -10.09
N TRP A 64 3.99 5.22 -10.97
CA TRP A 64 3.69 5.19 -12.40
C TRP A 64 2.62 4.16 -12.77
N THR A 65 2.51 3.07 -12.02
CA THR A 65 1.40 2.12 -12.23
C THR A 65 0.06 2.75 -11.86
N LEU A 66 -0.02 3.50 -10.75
CA LEU A 66 -1.23 4.22 -10.35
C LEU A 66 -1.59 5.34 -11.34
N ASP A 67 -0.60 6.07 -11.87
CA ASP A 67 -0.80 7.08 -12.90
C ASP A 67 -1.34 6.47 -14.20
N ARG A 68 -0.71 5.39 -14.68
CA ARG A 68 -1.12 4.65 -15.89
C ARG A 68 -2.58 4.19 -15.81
N GLU A 69 -3.04 3.88 -14.61
CA GLU A 69 -4.36 3.31 -14.34
C GLU A 69 -5.38 4.39 -13.90
N ALA A 70 -5.00 5.68 -14.01
CA ALA A 70 -5.79 6.84 -13.58
C ALA A 70 -6.29 6.76 -12.12
N ALA A 71 -5.57 5.99 -11.29
CA ALA A 71 -5.92 5.71 -9.90
C ALA A 71 -5.25 6.67 -8.91
N ALA A 72 -4.19 7.37 -9.33
CA ALA A 72 -3.60 8.46 -8.56
C ALA A 72 -4.62 9.59 -8.33
N SER A 73 -4.71 10.08 -7.10
CA SER A 73 -5.54 11.22 -6.70
C SER A 73 -5.07 11.81 -5.38
N ASP A 74 -5.51 13.03 -5.08
CA ASP A 74 -5.06 13.80 -3.90
C ASP A 74 -5.33 13.11 -2.55
N ASN A 75 -6.27 12.15 -2.51
CA ASN A 75 -6.57 11.36 -1.33
C ASN A 75 -5.70 10.10 -1.19
N VAL A 76 -4.82 9.82 -2.15
CA VAL A 76 -3.97 8.61 -2.20
C VAL A 76 -2.52 9.02 -1.98
N HIS A 77 -1.90 8.43 -0.96
CA HIS A 77 -0.52 8.70 -0.60
C HIS A 77 0.28 7.40 -0.61
N VAL A 78 1.46 7.42 -1.22
CA VAL A 78 2.33 6.25 -1.33
C VAL A 78 3.56 6.46 -0.47
N VAL A 79 3.84 5.51 0.42
CA VAL A 79 5.08 5.43 1.19
C VAL A 79 5.78 4.13 0.86
N SER A 80 6.97 4.25 0.27
CA SER A 80 7.76 3.13 -0.24
C SER A 80 9.21 3.54 -0.50
N ASN A 81 10.04 2.62 -0.97
CA ASN A 81 11.45 2.92 -1.27
C ASN A 81 11.54 3.77 -2.54
N VAL A 82 11.88 5.05 -2.39
CA VAL A 82 11.97 6.00 -3.51
C VAL A 82 13.35 5.91 -4.16
N MET A 83 13.40 5.67 -5.47
CA MET A 83 14.65 5.69 -6.22
C MET A 83 15.15 7.13 -6.33
N LYS A 84 16.45 7.31 -6.07
CA LYS A 84 17.15 8.58 -6.27
C LYS A 84 17.87 8.53 -7.60
N PHE A 85 17.49 9.42 -8.51
CA PHE A 85 18.12 9.57 -9.83
C PHE A 85 19.00 10.81 -9.87
N ASP A 86 20.13 10.71 -10.55
CA ASP A 86 21.04 11.82 -10.81
C ASP A 86 20.53 12.74 -11.94
N ALA A 87 21.37 13.71 -12.34
CA ALA A 87 21.03 14.67 -13.40
C ALA A 87 20.89 14.03 -14.80
N GLU A 88 21.46 12.84 -15.01
CA GLU A 88 21.35 12.06 -16.25
C GLU A 88 20.20 11.03 -16.19
N GLU A 89 19.37 11.10 -15.15
CA GLU A 89 18.29 10.15 -14.84
C GLU A 89 18.77 8.70 -14.61
N ILE A 90 20.01 8.52 -14.16
CA ILE A 90 20.58 7.23 -13.75
C ILE A 90 20.41 7.08 -12.23
N ILE A 91 20.03 5.88 -11.76
CA ILE A 91 19.86 5.64 -10.33
C ILE A 91 21.21 5.74 -9.60
N GLU A 92 21.25 6.54 -8.53
CA GLU A 92 22.42 6.72 -7.65
C GLU A 92 22.17 6.19 -6.22
N GLY A 93 20.93 5.80 -5.90
CA GLY A 93 20.57 5.22 -4.61
C GLY A 93 19.07 5.28 -4.32
N PHE A 94 18.73 5.31 -3.04
CA PHE A 94 17.37 5.39 -2.53
C PHE A 94 17.25 6.50 -1.48
N CYS A 95 16.08 7.10 -1.35
CA CYS A 95 15.82 8.14 -0.36
C CYS A 95 15.38 7.54 0.98
N GLY A 96 15.94 8.04 2.08
CA GLY A 96 15.53 7.69 3.44
C GLY A 96 15.93 6.26 3.86
N ASP A 97 15.30 5.78 4.92
CA ASP A 97 15.53 4.44 5.45
C ASP A 97 14.82 3.37 4.61
N ILE A 98 15.43 2.20 4.50
CA ILE A 98 14.87 1.06 3.75
C ILE A 98 13.59 0.57 4.42
N ILE A 99 12.50 0.51 3.65
CA ILE A 99 11.25 -0.14 4.04
C ILE A 99 11.28 -1.59 3.55
N HIS A 100 11.16 -2.53 4.46
CA HIS A 100 11.07 -3.96 4.20
C HIS A 100 9.86 -4.58 4.93
N PRO A 101 9.44 -5.82 4.61
CA PRO A 101 8.22 -6.42 5.17
C PRO A 101 8.15 -6.58 6.71
N MET A 102 9.20 -6.23 7.46
CA MET A 102 9.25 -6.38 8.93
C MET A 102 9.41 -5.05 9.67
N ASN A 103 9.51 -3.92 8.98
CA ASN A 103 9.61 -2.59 9.60
C ASN A 103 8.52 -1.62 9.10
N LYS A 104 7.46 -2.14 8.46
CA LYS A 104 6.29 -1.37 8.05
C LYS A 104 5.45 -1.02 9.28
N THR A 105 5.78 0.09 9.92
CA THR A 105 4.98 0.65 11.02
C THR A 105 4.65 2.10 10.71
N ALA A 106 3.48 2.56 11.15
CA ALA A 106 3.07 3.94 10.88
C ALA A 106 3.99 4.98 11.53
N ARG A 107 4.91 4.57 12.42
CA ARG A 107 5.96 5.44 12.96
C ARG A 107 6.77 6.16 11.88
N VAL A 108 6.94 5.55 10.71
CA VAL A 108 7.58 6.18 9.54
C VAL A 108 6.79 7.42 9.05
N LEU A 109 5.50 7.49 9.37
CA LEU A 109 4.56 8.52 8.92
C LEU A 109 4.26 9.57 9.97
N ILE A 110 4.36 9.24 11.27
CA ILE A 110 3.89 10.10 12.38
C ILE A 110 4.57 11.47 12.35
N ASP A 111 5.86 11.52 12.01
CA ASP A 111 6.62 12.77 11.94
C ASP A 111 6.48 13.50 10.59
N SER A 112 5.73 12.92 9.64
CA SER A 112 5.49 13.57 8.36
C SER A 112 4.45 14.69 8.50
N PRO A 113 4.65 15.86 7.86
CA PRO A 113 3.66 16.93 7.82
C PRO A 113 2.29 16.45 7.31
N PHE A 114 2.31 15.47 6.41
CA PHE A 114 1.12 14.82 5.87
C PHE A 114 0.26 14.19 6.98
N TRP A 115 0.83 13.33 7.83
CA TRP A 115 0.05 12.60 8.83
C TRP A 115 -0.53 13.50 9.93
N SER A 116 0.21 14.53 10.35
CA SER A 116 -0.21 15.44 11.42
C SER A 116 -1.57 16.12 11.17
N HIS A 117 -1.94 16.34 9.91
CA HIS A 117 -3.22 16.97 9.52
C HIS A 117 -4.36 15.96 9.35
N HIS A 118 -4.09 14.67 9.53
CA HIS A 118 -4.95 13.58 9.10
C HIS A 118 -5.19 12.52 10.18
N GLN A 119 -5.20 12.89 11.46
CA GLN A 119 -5.59 11.97 12.53
C GLN A 119 -6.97 11.35 12.24
N ARG A 120 -6.99 10.03 12.00
CA ARG A 120 -8.19 9.23 11.78
C ARG A 120 -8.30 8.19 12.87
N ARG A 121 -9.48 8.10 13.49
CA ARG A 121 -9.78 7.16 14.57
C ARG A 121 -10.16 5.76 14.09
N ASN A 122 -10.58 5.64 12.84
CA ASN A 122 -11.05 4.38 12.26
C ASN A 122 -10.18 3.99 11.06
N VAL A 123 -9.66 2.76 11.06
CA VAL A 123 -8.75 2.26 10.03
C VAL A 123 -9.29 0.96 9.41
N LEU A 124 -9.25 0.88 8.08
CA LEU A 124 -9.40 -0.36 7.35
C LEU A 124 -8.03 -0.74 6.79
N LEU A 125 -7.42 -1.79 7.31
CA LEU A 125 -6.09 -2.25 6.96
C LEU A 125 -6.19 -3.44 6.01
N LEU A 126 -5.48 -3.35 4.88
CA LEU A 126 -5.40 -4.43 3.88
C LEU A 126 -3.94 -4.88 3.77
N GLY A 127 -3.68 -6.18 3.91
CA GLY A 127 -2.34 -6.75 3.83
C GLY A 127 -2.34 -8.15 3.24
N ASP A 128 -1.19 -8.62 2.76
CA ASP A 128 -1.03 -9.98 2.26
C ASP A 128 0.06 -10.75 3.00
N SER A 129 0.91 -10.06 3.75
CA SER A 129 1.95 -10.65 4.59
C SER A 129 1.61 -10.55 6.07
N ARG A 130 2.25 -11.38 6.89
CA ARG A 130 2.13 -11.28 8.35
C ARG A 130 2.65 -9.96 8.92
N GLY A 131 3.56 -9.29 8.22
CA GLY A 131 4.13 -8.02 8.66
C GLY A 131 3.18 -6.83 8.44
N ASP A 132 2.23 -6.95 7.51
CA ASP A 132 1.36 -5.83 7.14
C ASP A 132 0.33 -5.48 8.23
N VAL A 133 0.01 -6.41 9.14
CA VAL A 133 -0.85 -6.13 10.30
C VAL A 133 -0.29 -5.00 11.18
N HIS A 134 1.03 -4.80 11.15
CA HIS A 134 1.73 -3.77 11.92
C HIS A 134 1.76 -2.40 11.23
N MET A 135 1.18 -2.25 10.03
CA MET A 135 1.21 -0.97 9.30
C MET A 135 0.54 0.17 10.06
N ALA A 136 -0.42 -0.12 10.93
CA ALA A 136 -1.08 0.86 11.79
C ALA A 136 -0.35 1.08 13.14
N ASP A 137 0.71 0.33 13.45
CA ASP A 137 1.40 0.45 14.72
C ASP A 137 2.03 1.85 14.88
N GLY A 138 1.65 2.53 15.97
CA GLY A 138 2.03 3.91 16.26
C GLY A 138 0.94 4.93 15.95
N LEU A 139 -0.13 4.55 15.24
CA LEU A 139 -1.30 5.42 15.07
C LEU A 139 -2.18 5.44 16.32
N GLU A 140 -2.74 6.61 16.61
CA GLU A 140 -3.82 6.74 17.60
C GLU A 140 -5.15 6.34 16.94
N VAL A 141 -5.43 5.02 16.94
CA VAL A 141 -6.62 4.42 16.34
C VAL A 141 -7.56 3.94 17.44
N GLU A 142 -8.86 4.24 17.29
CA GLU A 142 -9.92 3.71 18.16
C GLU A 142 -10.40 2.35 17.64
N GLU A 143 -10.67 2.25 16.33
CA GLU A 143 -11.20 1.03 15.71
C GLU A 143 -10.39 0.65 14.47
N ILE A 144 -9.99 -0.61 14.37
CA ILE A 144 -9.27 -1.15 13.21
C ILE A 144 -9.92 -2.46 12.74
N ILE A 145 -10.06 -2.60 11.43
CA ILE A 145 -10.44 -3.87 10.79
C ILE A 145 -9.29 -4.27 9.87
N CYS A 146 -8.70 -5.44 10.12
CA CYS A 146 -7.59 -6.01 9.38
C CYS A 146 -8.10 -7.10 8.42
N ILE A 147 -7.90 -6.92 7.12
CA ILE A 147 -8.24 -7.87 6.06
C ILE A 147 -6.97 -8.40 5.41
N GLY A 148 -6.75 -9.71 5.52
CA GLY A 148 -5.57 -10.41 5.02
C GLY A 148 -5.85 -11.18 3.72
N PHE A 149 -5.04 -10.99 2.68
CA PHE A 149 -5.08 -11.78 1.45
C PHE A 149 -4.06 -12.92 1.50
N LEU A 150 -4.53 -14.16 1.64
CA LEU A 150 -3.69 -15.35 1.69
C LEU A 150 -3.77 -16.12 0.36
N ASN A 151 -2.77 -15.93 -0.50
CA ASN A 151 -2.76 -16.52 -1.85
C ASN A 151 -1.78 -17.69 -2.02
N VAL A 152 -0.80 -17.83 -1.11
CA VAL A 152 0.28 -18.81 -1.23
C VAL A 152 0.30 -19.68 0.01
N HIS A 153 0.49 -20.99 -0.15
CA HIS A 153 0.54 -21.96 0.95
C HIS A 153 -0.65 -21.83 1.91
N VAL A 154 -1.87 -21.76 1.35
CA VAL A 154 -3.11 -21.49 2.09
C VAL A 154 -3.28 -22.50 3.23
N GLU A 155 -3.20 -23.79 2.94
CA GLU A 155 -3.38 -24.87 3.93
C GLU A 155 -2.38 -24.77 5.10
N ASP A 156 -1.13 -24.39 4.83
CA ASP A 156 -0.05 -24.33 5.84
C ASP A 156 -0.05 -23.04 6.68
N SER A 157 -0.73 -22.00 6.18
CA SER A 157 -0.63 -20.63 6.71
C SER A 157 -1.94 -20.09 7.23
N LEU A 158 -3.08 -20.72 6.92
CA LEU A 158 -4.41 -20.23 7.26
C LEU A 158 -4.58 -19.95 8.75
N ASP A 159 -4.22 -20.91 9.61
CA ASP A 159 -4.34 -20.75 11.06
C ASP A 159 -3.60 -19.51 11.57
N LYS A 160 -2.37 -19.28 11.07
CA LYS A 160 -1.57 -18.12 11.44
C LYS A 160 -2.16 -16.80 10.95
N TYR A 161 -2.88 -16.81 9.83
CA TYR A 161 -3.52 -15.61 9.29
C TYR A 161 -4.82 -15.32 10.03
N ILE A 162 -5.59 -16.34 10.42
CA ILE A 162 -6.80 -16.20 11.25
C ILE A 162 -6.46 -15.58 12.61
N ASP A 163 -5.30 -15.92 13.18
CA ASP A 163 -4.83 -15.32 14.44
C ASP A 163 -4.42 -13.84 14.30
N LEU A 164 -4.10 -13.37 13.08
CA LEU A 164 -3.56 -12.03 12.83
C LEU A 164 -4.55 -11.05 12.19
N TYR A 165 -5.52 -11.56 11.42
CA TYR A 165 -6.45 -10.77 10.63
C TYR A 165 -7.90 -11.06 11.04
N ASP A 166 -8.73 -10.03 11.12
CA ASP A 166 -10.17 -10.18 11.40
C ASP A 166 -10.90 -10.92 10.27
N VAL A 167 -10.43 -10.73 9.04
CA VAL A 167 -10.96 -11.40 7.84
C VAL A 167 -9.80 -11.91 6.99
N VAL A 168 -9.82 -13.19 6.64
CA VAL A 168 -8.85 -13.79 5.71
C VAL A 168 -9.55 -14.12 4.39
N LEU A 169 -9.03 -13.58 3.30
CA LEU A 169 -9.49 -13.83 1.94
C LEU A 169 -8.48 -14.72 1.21
N THR A 170 -8.93 -15.89 0.76
CA THR A 170 -8.08 -16.88 0.07
C THR A 170 -8.40 -16.97 -1.43
N ASN A 171 -7.62 -17.75 -2.17
CA ASN A 171 -7.89 -18.11 -3.57
C ASN A 171 -7.94 -16.91 -4.53
N ASP A 172 -6.99 -15.99 -4.40
CA ASP A 172 -6.89 -14.78 -5.24
C ASP A 172 -8.19 -13.97 -5.31
N ALA A 173 -8.81 -13.77 -4.14
CA ALA A 173 -10.05 -13.03 -4.02
C ALA A 173 -9.96 -11.60 -4.61
N SER A 174 -11.06 -11.18 -5.24
CA SER A 174 -11.26 -9.78 -5.64
C SER A 174 -11.36 -8.82 -4.45
N LEU A 175 -11.34 -7.51 -4.72
CA LEU A 175 -11.62 -6.47 -3.72
C LEU A 175 -13.12 -6.32 -3.40
N SER A 176 -14.00 -7.13 -3.99
CA SER A 176 -15.46 -7.03 -3.75
C SER A 176 -15.87 -7.03 -2.26
N PRO A 177 -15.31 -7.87 -1.37
CA PRO A 177 -15.65 -7.83 0.06
C PRO A 177 -15.27 -6.50 0.73
N VAL A 178 -14.12 -5.95 0.35
CA VAL A 178 -13.60 -4.67 0.87
C VAL A 178 -14.48 -3.52 0.39
N GLU A 179 -14.75 -3.46 -0.92
CA GLU A 179 -15.61 -2.43 -1.51
C GLU A 179 -17.02 -2.46 -0.91
N ASN A 180 -17.61 -3.65 -0.72
CA ASN A 180 -18.92 -3.79 -0.09
C ASN A 180 -18.93 -3.23 1.35
N ARG A 181 -17.86 -3.49 2.11
CA ARG A 181 -17.71 -2.95 3.48
C ARG A 181 -17.59 -1.43 3.45
N LEU A 182 -16.77 -0.87 2.55
CA LEU A 182 -16.64 0.58 2.37
C LEU A 182 -17.98 1.23 2.03
N GLN A 183 -18.75 0.66 1.11
CA GLN A 183 -20.07 1.16 0.76
C GLN A 183 -21.04 1.19 1.95
N GLN A 184 -21.00 0.17 2.83
CA GLN A 184 -21.83 0.14 4.03
C GLN A 184 -21.43 1.24 5.02
N ILE A 185 -20.13 1.42 5.27
CA ILE A 185 -19.60 2.46 6.17
C ILE A 185 -20.03 3.85 5.68
N VAL A 186 -19.83 4.12 4.39
CA VAL A 186 -20.16 5.41 3.77
C VAL A 186 -21.68 5.68 3.78
N LYS A 187 -22.52 4.66 3.58
CA LYS A 187 -23.98 4.81 3.68
C LYS A 187 -24.43 5.07 5.11
N GLY A 188 -23.85 4.38 6.10
CA GLY A 188 -24.12 4.58 7.52
C GLY A 188 -23.84 6.03 7.94
N ALA A 189 -22.68 6.57 7.55
CA ALA A 189 -22.30 7.95 7.84
C ALA A 189 -23.27 8.99 7.28
N LYS A 190 -23.89 8.73 6.12
CA LYS A 190 -24.91 9.63 5.53
C LYS A 190 -26.23 9.62 6.31
N ASN A 191 -26.57 8.52 6.96
CA ASN A 191 -27.83 8.38 7.71
C ASN A 191 -27.75 8.98 9.12
N GLU A 192 -26.55 9.14 9.67
CA GLU A 192 -26.33 9.78 10.99
C GLU A 192 -26.15 11.30 10.89
N GLY A 193 -25.88 11.84 9.70
CA GLY A 193 -25.65 13.27 9.44
C GLY A 193 -26.90 14.14 9.24
N SER A 194 -28.09 13.68 9.65
CA SER A 194 -29.32 14.48 9.65
C SER A 194 -29.76 14.84 11.07
N PHE A 195 -29.04 15.77 11.69
CA PHE A 195 -29.49 16.56 12.84
C PHE A 195 -28.95 17.99 12.73
#